data_AF-A0A1E5VBD6-F1
#
_entry.id   AF-A0A1E5VBD6-F1
#
_cell.length_a   1.000
_cell.length_b   1.000
_cell.length_c   1.000
_cell.angle_alpha   90.00
_cell.angle_beta   90.00
_cell.angle_gamma   90.00
#
_symmetry.space_group_name_H-M   'P 1'
#
loop_
_entity.id
_entity.type
_entity.pdbx_description
1 polymer ?
#
loop_
_entity_poly.entity_id
_entity_poly.type
_entity_poly.pdbx_seq_one_letter_code
_entity_poly.pdbx_strand_id
1 'polypeptide(L)'
;MAAPHQPPPTSLVDLDDDILLHRILPCKADRGRVSLVCKAWRAVMGRLNLEAPRPLPWLLLPTPSPDGGSTRRVACVLSGCRVHHYLTIKPPRARCFGSHDGAWLFLHHGRTRNHHQLLN
;
A
#
# COMPACT_ATOMS: atom_id res chain seq x y z
N MET A 1 13.89 37.76 17.28
CA MET A 1 13.53 37.95 15.86
C MET A 1 12.33 37.07 15.58
N ALA A 2 11.20 37.64 15.14
CA ALA A 2 10.01 36.85 14.81
C ALA A 2 10.26 36.12 13.48
N ALA A 3 9.98 34.81 13.44
CA ALA A 3 10.05 34.05 12.20
C ALA A 3 9.05 34.65 11.19
N PRO A 4 9.44 34.79 9.90
CA PRO A 4 8.54 35.32 8.89
C PRO A 4 7.28 34.45 8.80
N HIS A 5 6.11 35.07 8.92
CA HIS A 5 4.82 34.41 8.78
C HIS A 5 4.68 33.95 7.32
N GLN A 6 4.71 32.63 7.07
CA GLN A 6 4.44 32.10 5.75
C GLN A 6 2.98 32.41 5.35
N PRO A 7 2.73 32.86 4.10
CA PRO A 7 1.36 33.05 3.62
C PRO A 7 0.61 31.70 3.66
N PRO A 8 -0.72 31.71 3.88
CA PRO A 8 -1.51 30.50 3.92
C PRO A 8 -1.44 29.77 2.57
N PRO A 9 -1.34 28.43 2.56
CA PRO A 9 -1.27 27.67 1.31
C PRO A 9 -2.56 27.86 0.52
N THR A 10 -2.42 28.22 -0.76
CA THR A 10 -3.54 28.40 -1.70
C THR A 10 -3.86 27.13 -2.49
N SER A 11 -2.96 26.15 -2.46
CA SER A 11 -3.13 24.85 -3.10
C SER A 11 -2.68 23.70 -2.19
N LEU A 12 -3.23 22.50 -2.45
CA LEU A 12 -2.86 21.30 -1.71
C LEU A 12 -1.38 20.90 -1.89
N VAL A 13 -0.76 21.31 -3.00
CA VAL A 13 0.67 21.03 -3.27
C VAL A 13 1.62 21.91 -2.46
N ASP A 14 1.10 22.99 -1.87
CA ASP A 14 1.86 23.93 -1.05
C ASP A 14 1.75 23.61 0.45
N LEU A 15 1.01 22.56 0.81
CA LEU A 15 0.98 22.05 2.17
C LEU A 15 2.35 21.48 2.55
N ASP A 16 2.62 21.54 3.84
CA ASP A 16 3.79 20.92 4.44
C ASP A 16 3.86 19.41 4.12
N ASP A 17 5.06 18.96 3.80
CA ASP A 17 5.34 17.60 3.34
C ASP A 17 4.99 16.57 4.43
N ASP A 18 5.12 16.88 5.74
CA ASP A 18 4.71 15.98 6.83
C ASP A 18 3.19 15.85 6.92
N ILE A 19 2.45 16.93 6.70
CA ILE A 19 0.98 16.89 6.66
C ILE A 19 0.52 16.04 5.48
N LEU A 20 1.14 16.25 4.32
CA LEU A 20 0.85 15.46 3.12
C LEU A 20 1.17 13.99 3.34
N LEU A 21 2.32 13.65 3.92
CA LEU A 21 2.76 12.27 4.11
C LEU A 21 1.97 11.53 5.19
N HIS A 22 1.70 12.14 6.33
CA HIS A 22 1.13 11.43 7.48
C HIS A 22 -0.39 11.50 7.56
N ARG A 23 -1.01 12.53 6.95
CA ARG A 23 -2.46 12.78 7.12
C ARG A 23 -3.25 12.69 5.82
N ILE A 24 -2.71 13.19 4.71
CA ILE A 24 -3.47 13.28 3.45
C ILE A 24 -3.18 12.07 2.56
N LEU A 25 -1.92 11.68 2.41
CA LEU A 25 -1.46 10.63 1.50
C LEU A 25 -0.54 9.60 2.18
N PRO A 26 -0.95 9.00 3.31
CA PRO A 26 -0.14 7.99 4.00
C PRO A 26 0.06 6.70 3.18
N CYS A 27 -0.88 6.39 2.28
CA CYS A 27 -0.78 5.22 1.42
C CYS A 27 0.18 5.44 0.25
N LYS A 28 1.21 4.58 0.13
CA LYS A 28 2.16 4.55 -0.99
C LYS A 28 1.47 4.44 -2.37
N ALA A 29 0.44 3.61 -2.49
CA ALA A 29 -0.27 3.44 -3.75
C ALA A 29 -1.06 4.71 -4.14
N ASP A 30 -1.63 5.43 -3.17
CA ASP A 30 -2.32 6.68 -3.44
C ASP A 30 -1.33 7.80 -3.80
N ARG A 31 -0.17 7.86 -3.16
CA ARG A 31 0.94 8.74 -3.60
C ARG A 31 1.34 8.47 -5.04
N GLY A 32 1.45 7.21 -5.42
CA GLY A 32 1.70 6.80 -6.80
C GLY A 32 0.63 7.35 -7.76
N ARG A 33 -0.65 7.22 -7.42
CA ARG A 33 -1.76 7.76 -8.24
C ARG A 33 -1.73 9.28 -8.34
N VAL A 34 -1.49 9.97 -7.22
CA VAL A 34 -1.40 11.44 -7.18
C VAL A 34 -0.24 11.96 -8.02
N SER A 35 0.89 11.24 -8.05
CA SER A 35 2.05 11.61 -8.89
C SER A 35 1.75 11.63 -10.40
N LEU A 36 0.64 11.01 -10.83
CA LEU A 36 0.20 10.97 -12.21
C LEU A 36 -0.68 12.16 -12.61
N VAL A 37 -1.21 12.92 -11.64
CA VAL A 37 -2.16 14.02 -11.90
C VAL A 37 -1.52 15.16 -12.69
N CYS A 38 -0.39 15.67 -12.24
CA CYS A 38 0.34 16.74 -12.94
C CYS A 38 1.83 16.76 -12.56
N LYS A 39 2.63 17.58 -13.25
CA LYS A 39 4.07 17.72 -13.00
C LYS A 39 4.38 18.22 -11.58
N ALA A 40 3.56 19.14 -11.03
CA ALA A 40 3.74 19.65 -9.67
C ALA A 40 3.55 18.54 -8.64
N TRP A 41 2.44 17.79 -8.72
CA TRP A 41 2.21 16.63 -7.85
C TRP A 41 3.30 15.56 -7.99
N ARG A 42 3.79 15.32 -9.21
CA ARG A 42 4.91 14.39 -9.42
C ARG A 42 6.17 14.82 -8.67
N ALA A 43 6.50 16.11 -8.71
CA ALA A 43 7.65 16.65 -7.99
C ALA A 43 7.48 16.51 -6.47
N VAL A 44 6.31 16.87 -5.93
CA VAL A 44 5.97 16.69 -4.50
C VAL A 44 6.10 15.22 -4.10
N MET A 45 5.46 14.30 -4.82
CA MET A 45 5.52 12.86 -4.52
C MET A 45 6.94 12.29 -4.64
N GLY A 46 7.77 12.85 -5.51
CA GLY A 46 9.19 12.51 -5.59
C GLY A 46 9.93 12.78 -4.28
N ARG A 47 9.71 13.96 -3.68
CA ARG A 47 10.27 14.32 -2.36
C ARG A 47 9.71 13.44 -1.25
N LEU A 48 8.38 13.35 -1.17
CA LEU A 48 7.70 12.55 -0.13
C LEU A 48 8.10 11.08 -0.15
N ASN A 49 8.37 10.50 -1.33
CA ASN A 49 8.79 9.10 -1.42
C ASN A 49 10.22 8.86 -0.94
N LEU A 50 11.08 9.89 -0.92
CA LEU A 50 12.45 9.78 -0.39
C LEU A 50 12.45 9.77 1.14
N GLU A 51 11.58 10.58 1.74
CA GLU A 51 11.45 10.73 3.21
C GLU A 51 10.48 9.72 3.82
N ALA A 52 9.73 9.02 2.97
CA ALA A 52 8.70 8.09 3.41
C ALA A 52 9.25 7.05 4.40
N PRO A 53 8.58 6.82 5.54
CA PRO A 53 8.84 5.63 6.32
C PRO A 53 8.56 4.39 5.47
N ARG A 54 9.20 3.27 5.84
CA ARG A 54 8.95 1.99 5.17
C ARG A 54 7.45 1.73 5.12
N PRO A 55 6.90 1.37 3.94
CA PRO A 55 5.47 1.21 3.78
C PRO A 55 4.96 0.15 4.75
N LEU A 56 3.83 0.44 5.40
CA LEU A 56 3.12 -0.61 6.14
C LEU A 56 2.72 -1.70 5.16
N PRO A 57 2.91 -2.96 5.54
CA PRO A 57 2.75 -4.04 4.60
C PRO A 57 1.26 -4.24 4.34
N TRP A 58 0.91 -4.62 3.11
CA TRP A 58 -0.48 -4.70 2.67
C TRP A 58 -1.14 -6.00 3.14
N LEU A 59 -2.43 -5.92 3.44
CA LEU A 59 -3.23 -7.06 3.90
C LEU A 59 -3.70 -7.89 2.70
N LEU A 60 -3.50 -9.21 2.78
CA LEU A 60 -4.10 -10.15 1.84
C LEU A 60 -5.43 -10.69 2.38
N LEU A 61 -6.52 -10.24 1.77
CA LEU A 61 -7.87 -10.68 2.14
C LEU A 61 -8.39 -11.73 1.13
N PRO A 62 -9.11 -12.77 1.57
CA PRO A 62 -9.81 -13.67 0.66
C PRO A 62 -10.77 -12.89 -0.25
N THR A 63 -10.86 -13.27 -1.53
CA THR A 63 -12.01 -12.91 -2.36
C THR A 63 -13.18 -13.83 -2.02
N PRO A 64 -14.43 -13.31 -1.89
CA PRO A 64 -15.60 -14.17 -1.80
C PRO A 64 -15.70 -15.00 -3.09
N SER A 65 -15.51 -16.30 -2.96
CA SER A 65 -15.65 -17.25 -4.06
C SER A 65 -16.12 -18.58 -3.48
N PRO A 66 -17.15 -19.21 -4.06
CA PRO A 66 -17.72 -20.45 -3.53
C PRO A 66 -16.69 -21.59 -3.45
N ASP A 67 -15.68 -21.58 -4.31
CA ASP A 67 -14.71 -22.68 -4.43
C ASP A 67 -13.40 -22.45 -3.65
N GLY A 68 -13.35 -21.42 -2.80
CA GLY A 68 -12.11 -21.04 -2.12
C GLY A 68 -11.04 -20.56 -3.10
N GLY A 69 -11.47 -19.70 -4.04
CA GLY A 69 -10.68 -19.24 -5.17
C GLY A 69 -9.25 -18.78 -4.84
N SER A 70 -8.38 -18.91 -5.83
CA SER A 70 -6.96 -18.51 -5.77
C SER A 70 -6.74 -17.01 -5.58
N THR A 71 -7.75 -16.18 -5.79
CA THR A 71 -7.57 -14.75 -5.85
C THR A 71 -7.56 -14.14 -4.44
N ARG A 72 -6.60 -13.24 -4.19
CA ARG A 72 -6.49 -12.46 -2.96
C ARG A 72 -6.59 -10.99 -3.28
N ARG A 73 -7.34 -10.26 -2.45
CA ARG A 73 -7.42 -8.80 -2.49
C ARG A 73 -6.25 -8.24 -1.70
N VAL A 74 -5.50 -7.34 -2.29
CA VAL A 74 -4.42 -6.64 -1.59
C VAL A 74 -4.93 -5.28 -1.14
N ALA A 75 -5.15 -5.15 0.17
CA ALA A 75 -5.75 -3.98 0.79
C ALA A 75 -4.73 -3.21 1.65
N CYS A 76 -4.81 -1.88 1.63
CA CYS A 76 -3.93 -1.03 2.43
C CYS A 76 -4.71 -0.38 3.59
N VAL A 77 -4.28 -0.63 4.83
CA VAL A 77 -4.89 -0.06 6.04
C VAL A 77 -4.86 1.47 6.02
N LEU A 78 -3.76 2.07 5.57
CA LEU A 78 -3.59 3.53 5.49
C LEU A 78 -4.54 4.21 4.49
N SER A 79 -5.14 3.43 3.57
CA SER A 79 -6.15 3.93 2.63
C SER A 79 -7.59 3.64 3.08
N GLY A 80 -7.80 3.26 4.35
CA GLY A 80 -9.11 2.80 4.84
C GLY A 80 -9.49 1.42 4.28
N CYS A 81 -8.51 0.51 4.18
CA CYS A 81 -8.68 -0.85 3.64
C CYS A 81 -9.16 -0.92 2.18
N ARG A 82 -8.88 0.10 1.37
CA ARG A 82 -9.15 0.03 -0.08
C ARG A 82 -8.29 -1.04 -0.74
N VAL A 83 -8.87 -1.73 -1.72
CA VAL A 83 -8.19 -2.74 -2.54
C VAL A 83 -7.39 -2.02 -3.64
N HIS A 84 -6.10 -2.29 -3.72
CA HIS A 84 -5.23 -1.69 -4.74
C HIS A 84 -5.05 -2.61 -5.95
N HIS A 85 -4.93 -3.91 -5.73
CA HIS A 85 -4.81 -4.91 -6.78
C HIS A 85 -5.19 -6.30 -6.25
N TYR A 86 -5.13 -7.28 -7.14
CA TYR A 86 -5.46 -8.67 -6.86
C TYR A 86 -4.26 -9.54 -7.16
N LEU A 87 -4.05 -10.58 -6.35
CA LEU A 87 -3.02 -11.59 -6.58
C LEU A 87 -3.69 -12.94 -6.83
N THR A 88 -3.18 -13.68 -7.81
CA THR A 88 -3.56 -15.07 -8.02
C THR A 88 -2.57 -15.97 -7.30
N ILE A 89 -3.03 -16.65 -6.25
CA ILE A 89 -2.22 -17.58 -5.48
C ILE A 89 -2.35 -18.99 -6.06
N LYS A 90 -1.21 -19.60 -6.35
CA LYS A 90 -1.13 -20.99 -6.81
C LYS A 90 -0.40 -21.84 -5.74
N PRO A 91 -0.85 -23.07 -5.48
CA PRO A 91 -2.03 -23.74 -6.06
C PRO A 91 -3.36 -23.18 -5.50
N PRO A 92 -4.50 -23.44 -6.18
CA PRO A 92 -5.82 -23.10 -5.65
C PRO A 92 -6.04 -23.67 -4.26
N ARG A 93 -6.80 -22.94 -3.44
CA ARG A 93 -7.09 -23.26 -2.02
C ARG A 93 -5.88 -23.21 -1.08
N ALA A 94 -4.71 -22.71 -1.53
CA ALA A 94 -3.62 -22.40 -0.63
C ALA A 94 -4.07 -21.35 0.41
N ARG A 95 -3.76 -21.61 1.68
CA ARG A 95 -3.97 -20.62 2.75
C ARG A 95 -2.76 -19.69 2.78
N CYS A 96 -3.02 -18.39 2.74
CA CYS A 96 -2.01 -17.36 2.76
C CYS A 96 -2.04 -16.65 4.11
N PHE A 97 -0.89 -16.46 4.73
CA PHE A 97 -0.73 -15.70 5.96
C PHE A 97 0.42 -14.71 5.78
N GLY A 98 0.24 -13.49 6.26
CA GLY A 98 1.28 -12.47 6.21
C GLY A 98 0.86 -11.23 5.44
N SER A 99 1.86 -10.54 4.91
CA SER A 99 1.69 -9.20 4.36
C SER A 99 2.54 -8.97 3.12
N HIS A 100 2.05 -8.15 2.20
CA HIS A 100 2.60 -7.95 0.85
C HIS A 100 3.30 -6.58 0.71
N ASP A 101 4.18 -6.42 -0.31
CA ASP A 101 5.01 -5.22 -0.60
C ASP A 101 6.30 -5.13 0.25
N GLY A 102 7.12 -6.18 0.23
CA GLY A 102 8.42 -6.25 0.93
C GLY A 102 8.38 -6.87 2.33
N ALA A 103 7.25 -7.50 2.69
CA ALA A 103 7.07 -8.31 3.89
C ALA A 103 6.90 -9.80 3.53
N TRP A 104 6.66 -10.65 4.53
CA TRP A 104 6.59 -12.10 4.36
C TRP A 104 5.19 -12.59 3.95
N LEU A 105 5.14 -13.57 3.04
CA LEU A 105 3.92 -14.32 2.72
C LEU A 105 4.16 -15.82 2.88
N PHE A 106 3.46 -16.45 3.82
CA PHE A 106 3.43 -17.90 3.97
C PHE A 106 2.27 -18.50 3.17
N LEU A 107 2.60 -19.52 2.39
CA LEU A 107 1.64 -20.37 1.71
C LEU A 107 1.60 -21.74 2.37
N HIS A 108 0.40 -22.18 2.73
CA HIS A 108 0.15 -23.53 3.24
C HIS A 108 -0.67 -24.34 2.23
N HIS A 109 -0.10 -25.45 1.75
CA HIS A 109 -0.74 -26.36 0.79
C HIS A 109 -1.35 -27.56 1.52
N GLY A 110 -2.67 -27.72 1.47
CA GLY A 110 -3.38 -28.73 2.28
C GLY A 110 -3.55 -30.12 1.66
N ARG A 111 -2.93 -30.43 0.51
CA ARG A 111 -3.41 -31.57 -0.30
C ARG A 111 -2.54 -32.83 -0.33
N THR A 112 -1.23 -32.81 -0.02
CA THR A 112 -0.46 -34.08 -0.07
C THR A 112 0.79 -34.20 0.83
N ARG A 113 1.44 -33.11 1.24
CA ARG A 113 2.48 -33.06 2.28
C ARG A 113 2.45 -31.66 2.88
N ASN A 114 2.77 -31.51 4.17
CA ASN A 114 2.82 -30.23 4.89
C ASN A 114 3.95 -29.33 4.31
N HIS A 115 3.72 -28.79 3.11
CA HIS A 115 4.67 -27.94 2.42
C HIS A 115 4.27 -26.49 2.70
N HIS A 116 5.18 -25.78 3.36
CA HIS A 116 5.10 -24.36 3.63
C HIS A 116 6.10 -23.66 2.73
N GLN A 117 5.66 -22.61 2.04
CA GLN A 117 6.56 -21.77 1.23
C GLN A 117 6.51 -20.34 1.75
N LEU A 118 7.68 -19.75 1.98
CA LEU A 118 7.82 -18.31 2.19
C LEU A 118 8.06 -17.65 0.83
N LEU A 119 7.27 -16.64 0.51
CA LEU A 119 7.51 -15.73 -0.61
C LEU A 119 8.01 -14.39 -0.02
N ASN A 120 9.15 -13.92 -0.53
CA ASN A 120 9.73 -12.59 -0.28
C ASN A 120 9.65 -11.75 -1.56
#